data_AF-A0A1Y3AMN2-F1
#
_entry.id   AF-A0A1Y3AMN2-F1
#
_cell.length_a   1.000
_cell.length_b   1.000
_cell.length_c   1.000
_cell.angle_alpha   90.00
_cell.angle_beta   90.00
_cell.angle_gamma   90.00
#
_symmetry.space_group_name_H-M   'P 1'
#
loop_
_entity.id
_entity.type
_entity.pdbx_description
1 polymer ?
#
loop_
_entity_poly.entity_id
_entity_poly.type
_entity_poly.pdbx_seq_one_letter_code
_entity_poly.pdbx_strand_id
1 'polypeptide(L)'
;MADADPPPRDAAPDAHGPTDAAGTASRAQNGSAAGAVIVPVEPTSTLRSTISHVAETAAADGSPAVHLVEIASWRNGDPESDERAASAERVLERVSAWATADLDDSEAPAAADVDVVTAVIGADDYLFGADDYVRVLTEYAEANDADRVVLDPEYTPVGNTTLLQPLEFALSNTPLSVETAPVDRPTRRERFRTEATTKRFVALFGLSLAFYLLLGDPTYWFDAVTGVATAAVVSITLSRVSLDSTPAIPRTPMRILRGLVYVPVLLFEIVKANLVVARVILDPRLPIEPTMNRMRVIVGSGLPLMTLANSITLTPGTLTVRARDSDLYVHSLVPWAREGLFDGSLERWTRFVYYGRRSARLPTPRERDDVAVLQGDDATEELPIAAADGGAPAAESDAAAAVAAADAGDADATDAGDADATDAPEPSDATEGVTDR
;
A
#
# COMPACT_ATOMS: atom_id res chain seq x y z
N MET A 1 -6.94 -17.03 -78.41
CA MET A 1 -7.53 -18.27 -77.87
C MET A 1 -7.68 -18.02 -76.37
N ALA A 2 -8.92 -17.77 -75.94
CA ALA A 2 -9.42 -17.55 -74.56
C ALA A 2 -8.67 -16.49 -73.70
N ASP A 3 -9.18 -15.29 -73.40
CA ASP A 3 -10.54 -14.87 -72.97
C ASP A 3 -10.94 -15.50 -71.63
N ALA A 4 -10.98 -14.66 -70.57
CA ALA A 4 -11.94 -14.73 -69.46
C ALA A 4 -11.57 -13.70 -68.37
N ASP A 5 -12.11 -12.49 -68.53
CA ASP A 5 -12.44 -11.61 -67.41
C ASP A 5 -13.98 -11.69 -67.24
N PRO A 6 -14.52 -11.99 -66.05
CA PRO A 6 -15.94 -11.86 -65.79
C PRO A 6 -16.30 -10.68 -64.84
N PRO A 7 -17.55 -10.19 -64.90
CA PRO A 7 -17.92 -8.77 -64.77
C PRO A 7 -18.73 -8.45 -63.48
N PRO A 8 -19.20 -7.19 -63.27
CA PRO A 8 -19.64 -6.66 -61.98
C PRO A 8 -21.14 -6.88 -61.71
N ARG A 9 -21.58 -6.70 -60.45
CA ARG A 9 -23.01 -6.61 -60.10
C ARG A 9 -23.30 -5.64 -58.94
N ASP A 10 -24.23 -4.74 -59.22
CA ASP A 10 -24.94 -3.85 -58.30
C ASP A 10 -26.05 -4.55 -57.49
N ALA A 11 -26.49 -3.84 -56.45
CA ALA A 11 -27.82 -3.81 -55.80
C ALA A 11 -28.06 -4.63 -54.50
N ALA A 12 -28.45 -3.88 -53.46
CA ALA A 12 -28.95 -4.24 -52.12
C ALA A 12 -30.40 -4.83 -52.17
N PRO A 13 -31.13 -5.22 -51.07
CA PRO A 13 -31.31 -4.46 -49.81
C PRO A 13 -31.58 -5.25 -48.47
N ASP A 14 -31.69 -4.48 -47.38
CA ASP A 14 -32.45 -4.64 -46.11
C ASP A 14 -32.18 -5.77 -45.08
N ALA A 15 -31.79 -5.36 -43.85
CA ALA A 15 -32.43 -5.79 -42.59
C ALA A 15 -31.95 -4.98 -41.35
N HIS A 16 -32.83 -4.10 -40.87
CA HIS A 16 -33.06 -3.66 -39.48
C HIS A 16 -31.89 -3.39 -38.51
N GLY A 17 -31.58 -2.10 -38.35
CA GLY A 17 -31.05 -1.55 -37.09
C GLY A 17 -32.14 -0.73 -36.38
N PRO A 18 -32.36 -0.88 -35.07
CA PRO A 18 -33.15 0.08 -34.31
C PRO A 18 -32.29 1.30 -33.94
N THR A 19 -32.87 2.45 -34.24
CA THR A 19 -32.46 3.81 -33.88
C THR A 19 -32.59 4.08 -32.37
N ASP A 20 -31.83 5.09 -31.96
CA ASP A 20 -32.05 5.99 -30.82
C ASP A 20 -31.77 5.50 -29.38
N ALA A 21 -30.64 5.97 -28.84
CA ALA A 21 -30.65 6.78 -27.63
C ALA A 21 -29.39 7.67 -27.57
N ALA A 22 -29.51 8.85 -28.19
CA ALA A 22 -28.65 9.99 -27.93
C ALA A 22 -28.78 10.42 -26.47
N GLY A 23 -27.65 10.75 -25.84
CA GLY A 23 -27.66 11.26 -24.47
C GLY A 23 -26.30 11.65 -23.89
N THR A 24 -25.26 11.88 -24.69
CA THR A 24 -24.04 12.52 -24.19
C THR A 24 -24.24 14.02 -24.28
N ALA A 25 -24.69 14.60 -23.17
CA ALA A 25 -24.82 16.03 -23.02
C ALA A 25 -23.47 16.70 -23.27
N SER A 26 -23.36 17.38 -24.42
CA SER A 26 -22.43 18.47 -24.63
C SER A 26 -22.70 19.50 -23.53
N ARG A 27 -21.87 19.48 -22.49
CA ARG A 27 -21.90 20.50 -21.45
C ARG A 27 -21.34 21.76 -22.11
N ALA A 28 -22.26 22.69 -22.35
CA ALA A 28 -21.97 23.99 -22.92
C ALA A 28 -20.74 24.62 -22.23
N GLN A 29 -19.78 24.99 -23.06
CA GLN A 29 -18.72 25.94 -22.75
C GLN A 29 -19.37 27.24 -22.31
N ASN A 30 -19.49 27.44 -20.99
CA ASN A 30 -19.69 28.74 -20.40
C ASN A 30 -18.33 29.18 -19.86
N GLY A 31 -17.83 30.31 -20.35
CA GLY A 31 -16.53 30.87 -20.02
C GLY A 31 -16.38 31.24 -18.54
N SER A 32 -16.02 30.25 -17.73
CA SER A 32 -15.08 30.45 -16.64
C SER A 32 -13.72 30.68 -17.28
N ALA A 33 -12.94 31.67 -16.84
CA ALA A 33 -11.52 31.69 -17.15
C ALA A 33 -10.95 30.31 -16.75
N ALA A 34 -10.24 29.64 -17.65
CA ALA A 34 -9.62 28.36 -17.34
C ALA A 34 -8.63 28.59 -16.21
N GLY A 35 -8.76 27.90 -15.08
CA GLY A 35 -7.78 28.00 -14.01
C GLY A 35 -6.46 27.37 -14.37
N ALA A 36 -5.54 27.38 -13.42
CA ALA A 36 -4.21 26.82 -13.63
C ALA A 36 -4.27 25.29 -13.83
N VAL A 37 -3.30 24.75 -14.57
CA VAL A 37 -3.19 23.32 -14.85
C VAL A 37 -2.09 22.71 -14.01
N ILE A 38 -2.38 21.61 -13.31
CA ILE A 38 -1.38 20.84 -12.56
C ILE A 38 -1.02 19.57 -13.32
N VAL A 39 0.29 19.32 -13.44
CA VAL A 39 0.83 18.09 -14.04
C VAL A 39 1.75 17.42 -13.02
N PRO A 40 1.33 16.31 -12.41
CA PRO A 40 2.21 15.45 -11.65
C PRO A 40 3.28 14.85 -12.58
N VAL A 41 4.56 15.06 -12.27
CA VAL A 41 5.67 14.62 -13.11
C VAL A 41 6.47 13.50 -12.46
N GLU A 42 6.80 12.51 -13.27
CA GLU A 42 7.73 11.42 -12.97
C GLU A 42 8.51 11.08 -14.25
N PRO A 43 9.73 10.51 -14.15
CA PRO A 43 10.52 10.13 -15.31
C PRO A 43 9.91 8.92 -16.05
N THR A 44 8.90 9.18 -16.90
CA THR A 44 8.24 8.20 -17.76
C THR A 44 8.69 8.30 -19.22
N SER A 45 8.31 7.33 -20.05
CA SER A 45 8.66 7.35 -21.48
C SER A 45 7.79 8.34 -22.29
N THR A 46 6.60 8.64 -21.78
CA THR A 46 5.62 9.56 -22.37
C THR A 46 5.74 11.00 -21.85
N LEU A 47 6.52 11.24 -20.79
CA LEU A 47 6.63 12.55 -20.12
C LEU A 47 6.87 13.72 -21.09
N ARG A 48 7.81 13.62 -22.03
CA ARG A 48 8.10 14.71 -22.98
C ARG A 48 6.88 15.05 -23.85
N SER A 49 6.17 14.02 -24.34
CA SER A 49 4.96 14.21 -25.13
C SER A 49 3.85 14.83 -24.30
N THR A 50 3.71 14.40 -23.03
CA THR A 50 2.74 14.96 -22.09
C THR A 50 2.99 16.44 -21.82
N ILE A 51 4.24 16.84 -21.58
CA ILE A 51 4.61 18.25 -21.37
C ILE A 51 4.31 19.09 -22.62
N SER A 52 4.64 18.59 -23.83
CA SER A 52 4.35 19.29 -25.09
C SER A 52 2.84 19.49 -25.28
N HIS A 53 2.04 18.46 -25.00
CA HIS A 53 0.59 18.53 -25.09
C HIS A 53 -0.01 19.52 -24.08
N VAL A 54 0.48 19.52 -22.84
CA VAL A 54 0.02 20.47 -21.82
C VAL A 54 0.37 21.91 -22.19
N ALA A 55 1.59 22.17 -22.68
CA ALA A 55 2.00 23.50 -23.13
C ALA A 55 1.12 24.03 -24.27
N GLU A 56 0.88 23.20 -25.30
CA GLU A 56 -0.02 23.54 -26.42
C GLU A 56 -1.44 23.82 -25.95
N THR A 57 -1.99 22.98 -25.06
CA THR A 57 -3.37 23.10 -24.57
C THR A 57 -3.54 24.30 -23.65
N ALA A 58 -2.57 24.56 -22.75
CA ALA A 58 -2.57 25.73 -21.88
C ALA A 58 -2.51 27.04 -22.69
N ALA A 59 -1.69 27.07 -23.74
CA ALA A 59 -1.60 28.22 -24.65
C ALA A 59 -2.87 28.42 -25.50
N ALA A 60 -3.59 27.34 -25.84
CA ALA A 60 -4.84 27.41 -26.60
C ALA A 60 -6.05 27.83 -25.75
N ASP A 61 -6.16 27.28 -24.53
CA ASP A 61 -7.26 27.56 -23.61
C ASP A 61 -7.03 28.86 -22.78
N GLY A 62 -5.82 29.41 -22.82
CA GLY A 62 -5.44 30.63 -22.09
C GLY A 62 -5.32 30.41 -20.59
N SER A 63 -4.81 29.26 -20.17
CA SER A 63 -4.55 28.97 -18.75
C SER A 63 -3.48 29.93 -18.19
N PRO A 64 -3.67 30.49 -16.99
CA PRO A 64 -2.73 31.48 -16.43
C PRO A 64 -1.38 30.86 -16.05
N ALA A 65 -1.37 29.58 -15.68
CA ALA A 65 -0.14 28.90 -15.27
C ALA A 65 -0.21 27.38 -15.50
N VAL A 66 0.96 26.78 -15.71
CA VAL A 66 1.21 25.34 -15.73
C VAL A 66 2.11 24.99 -14.54
N HIS A 67 1.55 24.28 -13.58
CA HIS A 67 2.25 23.81 -12.39
C HIS A 67 2.76 22.38 -12.61
N LEU A 68 4.06 22.24 -12.80
CA LEU A 68 4.75 20.96 -12.90
C LEU A 68 5.16 20.53 -11.49
N VAL A 69 4.50 19.50 -10.96
CA VAL A 69 4.66 19.11 -9.55
C VAL A 69 5.25 17.73 -9.41
N GLU A 70 6.26 17.58 -8.56
CA GLU A 70 6.70 16.27 -8.11
C GLU A 70 6.17 16.00 -6.71
N ILE A 71 5.48 14.88 -6.56
CA ILE A 71 4.90 14.49 -5.27
C ILE A 71 5.94 13.66 -4.52
N ALA A 72 6.39 14.19 -3.40
CA ALA A 72 7.47 13.59 -2.63
C ALA A 72 7.04 12.25 -2.02
N SER A 73 7.63 11.16 -2.51
CA SER A 73 7.54 9.83 -1.87
C SER A 73 8.51 9.68 -0.67
N TRP A 74 8.96 10.82 -0.11
CA TRP A 74 9.90 10.91 1.00
C TRP A 74 9.50 12.05 1.93
N ARG A 75 9.98 11.97 3.18
CA ARG A 75 9.86 13.06 4.14
C ARG A 75 11.18 13.80 4.33
N ASN A 76 11.14 15.11 4.47
CA ASN A 76 12.29 15.94 4.76
C ASN A 76 12.92 15.53 6.09
N GLY A 77 14.25 15.36 6.07
CA GLY A 77 15.01 14.88 7.22
C GLY A 77 15.10 13.36 7.33
N ASP A 78 14.39 12.61 6.48
CA ASP A 78 14.62 11.18 6.38
C ASP A 78 16.00 10.87 5.77
N PRO A 79 16.60 9.74 6.16
CA PRO A 79 17.77 9.23 5.47
C PRO A 79 17.48 9.08 3.97
N GLU A 80 18.36 9.64 3.14
CA GLU A 80 18.23 9.62 1.66
C GLU A 80 17.18 10.60 1.08
N SER A 81 16.53 11.46 1.89
CA SER A 81 15.62 12.51 1.40
C SER A 81 16.32 13.48 0.47
N ASP A 82 17.55 13.89 0.80
CA ASP A 82 18.30 14.91 0.05
C ASP A 82 18.60 14.47 -1.38
N GLU A 83 18.87 13.18 -1.61
CA GLU A 83 19.14 12.66 -2.95
C GLU A 83 17.89 12.46 -3.79
N ARG A 84 16.77 12.13 -3.14
CA ARG A 84 15.46 12.06 -3.78
C ARG A 84 15.03 13.47 -4.19
N ALA A 85 15.12 14.44 -3.28
CA ALA A 85 14.89 15.85 -3.58
C ALA A 85 15.79 16.36 -4.72
N ALA A 86 17.10 16.09 -4.69
CA ALA A 86 17.99 16.49 -5.78
C ALA A 86 17.72 15.75 -7.11
N SER A 87 17.08 14.57 -7.07
CA SER A 87 16.64 13.87 -8.28
C SER A 87 15.35 14.48 -8.82
N ALA A 88 14.47 14.89 -7.92
CA ALA A 88 13.23 15.56 -8.23
C ALA A 88 13.46 16.91 -8.91
N GLU A 89 14.33 17.72 -8.31
CA GLU A 89 14.76 19.00 -8.88
C GLU A 89 15.32 18.85 -10.30
N ARG A 90 16.10 17.78 -10.57
CA ARG A 90 16.63 17.49 -11.91
C ARG A 90 15.57 17.06 -12.94
N VAL A 91 14.44 16.52 -12.49
CA VAL A 91 13.29 16.23 -13.35
C VAL A 91 12.52 17.52 -13.59
N LEU A 92 12.19 18.26 -12.53
CA LEU A 92 11.50 19.55 -12.56
C LEU A 92 12.21 20.58 -13.46
N GLU A 93 13.52 20.75 -13.33
CA GLU A 93 14.33 21.65 -14.17
C GLU A 93 14.26 21.26 -15.66
N ARG A 94 14.17 19.96 -15.95
CA ARG A 94 14.09 19.46 -17.32
C ARG A 94 12.71 19.69 -17.92
N VAL A 95 11.66 19.38 -17.18
CA VAL A 95 10.28 19.56 -17.65
C VAL A 95 9.91 21.03 -17.75
N SER A 96 10.45 21.90 -16.89
CA SER A 96 10.24 23.34 -16.99
C SER A 96 10.93 23.92 -18.23
N ALA A 97 12.15 23.49 -18.52
CA ALA A 97 12.86 23.90 -19.74
C ALA A 97 12.12 23.45 -21.01
N TRP A 98 11.56 22.24 -20.98
CA TRP A 98 10.70 21.69 -22.04
C TRP A 98 9.42 22.50 -22.25
N ALA A 99 8.67 22.75 -21.17
CA ALA A 99 7.42 23.53 -21.25
C ALA A 99 7.67 24.96 -21.71
N THR A 100 8.71 25.61 -21.19
CA THR A 100 9.07 26.99 -21.59
C THR A 100 9.43 27.06 -23.06
N ALA A 101 10.25 26.12 -23.56
CA ALA A 101 10.62 26.08 -24.97
C ALA A 101 9.40 25.86 -25.89
N ASP A 102 8.48 24.98 -25.50
CA ASP A 102 7.27 24.70 -26.29
C ASP A 102 6.28 25.90 -26.28
N LEU A 103 6.20 26.64 -25.17
CA LEU A 103 5.43 27.89 -25.08
C LEU A 103 6.07 29.01 -25.91
N ASP A 104 7.40 29.15 -25.87
CA ASP A 104 8.14 30.14 -26.66
C ASP A 104 8.00 29.90 -28.18
N ASP A 105 7.91 28.64 -28.61
CA ASP A 105 7.71 28.24 -30.00
C ASP A 105 6.23 28.27 -30.44
N SER A 106 5.29 28.51 -29.53
CA SER A 106 3.86 28.50 -29.81
C SER A 106 3.38 29.78 -30.52
N GLU A 107 2.57 29.61 -31.57
CA GLU A 107 1.94 30.74 -32.28
C GLU A 107 0.66 31.23 -31.59
N ALA A 108 0.25 30.61 -30.49
CA ALA A 108 -0.98 30.96 -29.78
C ALA A 108 -0.83 32.32 -29.03
N PRO A 109 -1.82 33.22 -29.13
CA PRO A 109 -1.70 34.57 -28.58
C PRO A 109 -1.61 34.61 -27.05
N ALA A 110 -2.11 33.59 -26.35
CA ALA A 110 -2.03 33.48 -24.89
C ALA A 110 -0.76 32.76 -24.42
N ALA A 111 0.09 32.23 -25.32
CA ALA A 111 1.28 31.47 -24.94
C ALA A 111 2.26 32.28 -24.07
N ALA A 112 2.40 33.57 -24.36
CA ALA A 112 3.28 34.48 -23.61
C ALA A 112 2.76 34.84 -22.22
N ASP A 113 1.49 34.57 -21.93
CA ASP A 113 0.83 34.86 -20.66
C ASP A 113 0.75 33.62 -19.73
N VAL A 114 1.27 32.46 -20.17
CA VAL A 114 1.27 31.21 -19.40
C VAL A 114 2.55 31.13 -18.56
N ASP A 115 2.42 31.19 -17.24
CA ASP A 115 3.55 31.01 -16.32
C ASP A 115 3.87 29.52 -16.08
N VAL A 116 5.15 29.14 -16.13
CA VAL A 116 5.59 27.77 -15.78
C VAL A 116 6.12 27.75 -14.35
N VAL A 117 5.42 27.03 -13.47
CA VAL A 117 5.76 26.91 -12.05
C VAL A 117 6.19 25.48 -11.75
N THR A 118 7.26 25.30 -10.98
CA THR A 118 7.69 23.99 -10.49
C THR A 118 7.59 23.91 -8.97
N ALA A 119 7.15 22.77 -8.45
CA ALA A 119 7.09 22.55 -7.01
C ALA A 119 7.32 21.08 -6.64
N VAL A 120 7.90 20.87 -5.46
CA VAL A 120 7.88 19.57 -4.78
C VAL A 120 6.82 19.66 -3.68
N ILE A 121 5.83 18.78 -3.71
CA ILE A 121 4.71 18.79 -2.77
C ILE A 121 4.71 17.55 -1.87
N GLY A 122 4.18 17.67 -0.65
CA GLY A 122 4.08 16.54 0.29
C GLY A 122 5.38 16.11 0.96
N ALA A 123 6.46 16.91 0.85
CA ALA A 123 7.77 16.57 1.38
C ALA A 123 7.84 16.56 2.93
N ASP A 124 6.85 17.08 3.63
CA ASP A 124 6.82 17.08 5.10
C ASP A 124 5.94 15.97 5.69
N ASP A 125 5.21 15.26 4.84
CA ASP A 125 4.29 14.17 5.17
C ASP A 125 4.85 12.81 4.71
N TYR A 126 4.27 11.73 5.22
CA TYR A 126 4.47 10.41 4.65
C TYR A 126 3.27 10.02 3.80
N LEU A 127 3.48 9.90 2.49
CA LEU A 127 2.44 9.52 1.53
C LEU A 127 2.56 8.02 1.23
N PHE A 128 1.49 7.26 1.50
CA PHE A 128 1.50 5.80 1.32
C PHE A 128 0.41 5.29 0.40
N GLY A 129 -0.76 5.95 0.39
CA GLY A 129 -1.93 5.55 -0.40
C GLY A 129 -2.43 6.62 -1.35
N ALA A 130 -3.26 6.23 -2.33
CA ALA A 130 -3.79 7.15 -3.34
C ALA A 130 -4.45 8.38 -2.73
N ASP A 131 -5.20 8.21 -1.64
CA ASP A 131 -5.89 9.30 -0.94
C ASP A 131 -4.91 10.34 -0.36
N ASP A 132 -3.71 9.94 0.06
CA ASP A 132 -2.67 10.87 0.53
C ASP A 132 -2.15 11.74 -0.62
N TYR A 133 -1.90 11.12 -1.78
CA TYR A 133 -1.46 11.83 -2.98
C TYR A 133 -2.55 12.79 -3.47
N VAL A 134 -3.81 12.34 -3.47
CA VAL A 134 -4.97 13.18 -3.83
C VAL A 134 -5.13 14.35 -2.86
N ARG A 135 -5.00 14.11 -1.55
CA ARG A 135 -5.08 15.17 -0.53
C ARG A 135 -4.05 16.26 -0.79
N VAL A 136 -2.77 15.89 -0.96
CA VAL A 136 -1.68 16.84 -1.20
C VAL A 136 -1.86 17.57 -2.53
N LEU A 137 -2.30 16.87 -3.59
CA LEU A 137 -2.60 17.50 -4.88
C LEU A 137 -3.77 18.49 -4.79
N THR A 138 -4.83 18.14 -4.06
CA THR A 138 -6.02 18.99 -3.91
C THR A 138 -5.69 20.23 -3.08
N GLU A 139 -4.96 20.06 -1.98
CA GLU A 139 -4.50 21.18 -1.15
C GLU A 139 -3.60 22.15 -1.93
N TYR A 140 -2.70 21.61 -2.76
CA TYR A 140 -1.89 22.43 -3.65
C TYR A 140 -2.72 23.10 -4.75
N ALA A 141 -3.72 22.42 -5.31
CA ALA A 141 -4.58 22.96 -6.34
C ALA A 141 -5.44 24.13 -5.84
N GLU A 142 -6.04 23.98 -4.67
CA GLU A 142 -6.80 25.04 -4.00
C GLU A 142 -5.92 26.26 -3.68
N ALA A 143 -4.67 26.05 -3.28
CA ALA A 143 -3.73 27.13 -2.96
C ALA A 143 -3.25 27.91 -4.19
N ASN A 144 -3.40 27.36 -5.40
CA ASN A 144 -2.90 27.94 -6.66
C ASN A 144 -4.02 28.19 -7.69
N ASP A 145 -5.28 28.18 -7.27
CA ASP A 145 -6.45 28.38 -8.16
C ASP A 145 -6.40 27.48 -9.41
N ALA A 146 -6.07 26.20 -9.19
CA ALA A 146 -6.00 25.19 -10.23
C ALA A 146 -7.23 24.27 -10.19
N ASP A 147 -7.90 24.14 -11.33
CA ASP A 147 -9.13 23.34 -11.47
C ASP A 147 -8.95 22.14 -12.39
N ARG A 148 -7.79 22.00 -13.04
CA ARG A 148 -7.48 20.90 -13.98
C ARG A 148 -6.19 20.18 -13.58
N VAL A 149 -6.25 18.84 -13.56
CA VAL A 149 -5.10 17.96 -13.39
C VAL A 149 -4.91 17.13 -14.65
N VAL A 150 -3.74 17.21 -15.28
CA VAL A 150 -3.38 16.39 -16.44
C VAL A 150 -2.40 15.31 -16.02
N LEU A 151 -2.78 14.04 -16.17
CA LEU A 151 -1.94 12.90 -15.85
C LEU A 151 -1.20 12.38 -17.09
N ASP A 152 0.07 12.03 -16.92
CA ASP A 152 0.82 11.27 -17.90
C ASP A 152 0.28 9.81 -17.93
N PRO A 153 0.09 9.18 -19.11
CA PRO A 153 -0.46 7.82 -19.19
C PRO A 153 0.37 6.74 -18.49
N GLU A 154 1.66 6.98 -18.24
CA GLU A 154 2.56 6.10 -17.50
C GLU A 154 2.85 6.61 -16.08
N TYR A 155 2.16 7.67 -15.62
CA TYR A 155 2.34 8.22 -14.28
C TYR A 155 1.94 7.20 -13.22
N THR A 156 2.87 6.87 -12.32
CA THR A 156 2.62 5.94 -11.22
C THR A 156 3.22 6.50 -9.93
N PRO A 157 2.43 7.20 -9.09
CA PRO A 157 2.94 7.93 -7.91
C PRO A 157 3.74 7.05 -6.91
N VAL A 158 3.57 5.73 -7.03
CA VAL A 158 4.32 4.70 -6.32
C VAL A 158 4.86 3.71 -7.35
N GLY A 159 6.13 3.84 -7.71
CA GLY A 159 6.81 2.95 -8.67
C GLY A 159 6.91 1.46 -8.28
N ASN A 160 6.20 0.99 -7.25
CA ASN A 160 6.24 -0.40 -6.78
C ASN A 160 4.93 -0.97 -6.22
N THR A 161 3.78 -0.28 -6.32
CA THR A 161 2.49 -0.89 -5.93
C THR A 161 1.43 -0.49 -6.94
N THR A 162 0.68 -1.46 -7.46
CA THR A 162 -0.66 -1.18 -7.97
C THR A 162 -1.44 -0.57 -6.82
N LEU A 163 -1.65 0.74 -6.83
CA LEU A 163 -2.60 1.38 -5.93
C LEU A 163 -3.89 0.55 -6.03
N LEU A 164 -4.41 0.08 -4.89
CA LEU A 164 -5.63 -0.74 -4.84
C LEU A 164 -6.82 -0.03 -5.49
N GLN A 165 -6.70 1.29 -5.67
CA GLN A 165 -7.60 2.17 -6.39
C GLN A 165 -6.75 3.08 -7.30
N PRO A 166 -6.97 3.13 -8.62
CA PRO A 166 -6.21 4.00 -9.53
C PRO A 166 -6.28 5.46 -9.07
N LEU A 167 -5.16 6.18 -9.13
CA LEU A 167 -5.08 7.60 -8.76
C LEU A 167 -6.15 8.43 -9.49
N GLU A 168 -6.39 8.15 -10.76
CA GLU A 168 -7.44 8.77 -11.58
C GLU A 168 -8.83 8.64 -10.94
N PHE A 169 -9.17 7.44 -10.44
CA PHE A 169 -10.45 7.20 -9.78
C PHE A 169 -10.52 7.93 -8.43
N ALA A 170 -9.42 7.97 -7.67
CA ALA A 170 -9.38 8.73 -6.42
C ALA A 170 -9.55 10.25 -6.66
N LEU A 171 -8.88 10.81 -7.68
CA LEU A 171 -9.03 12.20 -8.08
C LEU A 171 -10.44 12.50 -8.62
N SER A 172 -11.13 11.54 -9.25
CA SER A 172 -12.50 11.75 -9.75
C SER A 172 -13.54 12.03 -8.65
N ASN A 173 -13.20 11.75 -7.38
CA ASN A 173 -14.04 12.10 -6.22
C ASN A 173 -13.78 13.53 -5.69
N THR A 174 -12.88 14.29 -6.31
CA THR A 174 -12.54 15.67 -5.94
C THR A 174 -13.19 16.67 -6.90
N PRO A 175 -13.22 17.98 -6.58
CA PRO A 175 -13.74 18.99 -7.52
C PRO A 175 -12.84 19.23 -8.75
N LEU A 176 -11.67 18.59 -8.84
CA LEU A 176 -10.71 18.77 -9.94
C LEU A 176 -11.16 18.05 -11.21
N SER A 177 -11.00 18.71 -12.36
CA SER A 177 -11.16 18.09 -13.67
C SER A 177 -9.91 17.28 -14.00
N VAL A 178 -10.03 15.95 -14.03
CA VAL A 178 -8.92 15.03 -14.27
C VAL A 178 -8.96 14.55 -15.71
N GLU A 179 -7.86 14.74 -16.43
CA GLU A 179 -7.71 14.28 -17.81
C GLU A 179 -6.38 13.55 -17.96
N THR A 180 -6.36 12.47 -18.73
CA THR A 180 -5.11 11.80 -19.11
C THR A 180 -4.67 12.34 -20.46
N ALA A 181 -3.41 12.76 -20.58
CA ALA A 181 -2.90 13.30 -21.83
C ALA A 181 -3.06 12.28 -22.98
N PRO A 182 -3.67 12.65 -24.12
CA PRO A 182 -3.92 11.76 -25.25
C PRO A 182 -2.66 11.56 -26.09
N VAL A 183 -1.55 11.21 -25.44
CA VAL A 183 -0.27 10.98 -26.08
C VAL A 183 -0.13 9.51 -26.45
N ASP A 184 0.15 9.26 -27.73
CA ASP A 184 0.42 7.92 -28.20
C ASP A 184 1.63 7.36 -27.46
N ARG A 185 1.44 6.23 -26.79
CA ARG A 185 2.59 5.45 -26.31
C ARG A 185 3.42 5.12 -27.53
N PRO A 186 4.71 5.51 -27.58
CA PRO A 186 5.53 5.18 -28.73
C PRO A 186 5.47 3.67 -28.93
N THR A 187 4.96 3.24 -30.10
CA THR A 187 4.93 1.83 -30.52
C THR A 187 6.34 1.36 -30.86
N ARG A 188 7.25 1.52 -29.91
CA ARG A 188 8.52 0.82 -29.94
C ARG A 188 8.14 -0.63 -29.71
N ARG A 189 8.21 -1.46 -30.76
CA ARG A 189 8.34 -2.92 -30.63
C ARG A 189 9.35 -3.11 -29.51
N GLU A 190 8.89 -3.56 -28.35
CA GLU A 190 9.73 -3.80 -27.21
C GLU A 190 10.76 -4.84 -27.66
N ARG A 191 11.93 -4.38 -28.09
CA ARG A 191 13.12 -5.13 -27.76
C ARG A 191 13.08 -5.12 -26.24
N PHE A 192 12.69 -6.26 -25.66
CA PHE A 192 12.86 -6.63 -24.26
C PHE A 192 14.31 -6.40 -23.84
N ARG A 193 14.66 -5.14 -23.70
CA ARG A 193 15.93 -4.59 -23.32
C ARG A 193 15.58 -3.39 -22.46
N THR A 194 14.82 -3.65 -21.38
CA THR A 194 15.17 -3.07 -20.09
C THR A 194 16.69 -3.19 -20.03
N GLU A 195 17.40 -2.07 -20.14
CA GLU A 195 18.84 -2.09 -19.96
C GLU A 195 19.04 -2.70 -18.59
N ALA A 196 19.51 -3.96 -18.54
CA ALA A 196 19.92 -4.57 -17.30
C ALA A 196 21.00 -3.64 -16.78
N THR A 197 20.65 -2.74 -15.86
CA THR A 197 21.60 -1.81 -15.28
C THR A 197 22.72 -2.69 -14.78
N THR A 198 23.95 -2.51 -15.27
CA THR A 198 25.08 -3.42 -14.97
C THR A 198 25.19 -3.70 -13.47
N LYS A 199 24.79 -2.73 -12.64
CA LYS A 199 24.65 -2.85 -11.18
C LYS A 199 23.67 -3.95 -10.72
N ARG A 200 22.47 -4.06 -11.31
CA ARG A 200 21.47 -5.11 -11.00
C ARG A 200 21.98 -6.49 -11.38
N PHE A 201 22.59 -6.60 -12.57
CA PHE A 201 23.21 -7.85 -13.02
C PHE A 201 24.33 -8.30 -12.07
N VAL A 202 25.25 -7.40 -11.72
CA VAL A 202 26.36 -7.69 -10.81
C VAL A 202 25.86 -8.05 -9.42
N ALA A 203 24.83 -7.37 -8.92
CA ALA A 203 24.26 -7.67 -7.60
C ALA A 203 23.58 -9.04 -7.54
N LEU A 204 22.74 -9.39 -8.53
CA LEU A 204 22.12 -10.72 -8.60
C LEU A 204 23.14 -11.82 -8.83
N PHE A 205 24.15 -11.57 -9.66
CA PHE A 205 25.26 -12.49 -9.86
C PHE A 205 26.00 -12.74 -8.55
N GLY A 206 26.39 -11.68 -7.84
CA GLY A 206 27.10 -11.80 -6.56
C GLY A 206 26.26 -12.47 -5.47
N LEU A 207 24.97 -12.12 -5.36
CA LEU A 207 24.05 -12.73 -4.40
C LEU A 207 23.81 -14.22 -4.70
N SER A 208 23.56 -14.56 -5.97
CA SER A 208 23.36 -15.94 -6.41
C SER A 208 24.61 -16.78 -6.22
N LEU A 209 25.79 -16.23 -6.54
CA LEU A 209 27.08 -16.89 -6.31
C LEU A 209 27.33 -17.10 -4.81
N ALA A 210 27.10 -16.08 -3.98
CA ALA A 210 27.25 -16.19 -2.53
C ALA A 210 26.30 -17.25 -1.95
N PHE A 211 25.05 -17.28 -2.41
CA PHE A 211 24.08 -18.29 -2.00
C PHE A 211 24.48 -19.70 -2.44
N TYR A 212 24.97 -19.87 -3.67
CA TYR A 212 25.47 -21.14 -4.16
C TYR A 212 26.66 -21.64 -3.33
N LEU A 213 27.65 -20.78 -3.06
CA LEU A 213 28.82 -21.13 -2.27
C LEU A 213 28.50 -21.34 -0.78
N LEU A 214 27.41 -20.76 -0.27
CA LEU A 214 26.92 -21.01 1.08
C LEU A 214 26.31 -22.42 1.21
N LEU A 215 25.70 -22.93 0.14
CA LEU A 215 25.12 -24.28 0.09
C LEU A 215 26.17 -25.36 -0.24
N GLY A 216 27.17 -25.02 -1.05
CA GLY A 216 28.24 -25.94 -1.48
C GLY A 216 29.50 -25.87 -0.63
N ASP A 217 30.59 -26.47 -1.12
CA ASP A 217 31.92 -26.34 -0.50
C ASP A 217 32.69 -25.19 -1.18
N PRO A 218 32.89 -24.04 -0.49
CA PRO A 218 33.58 -22.89 -1.08
C PRO A 218 35.06 -23.15 -1.38
N THR A 219 35.64 -24.24 -0.85
CA THR A 219 37.06 -24.59 -1.05
C THR A 219 37.27 -25.50 -2.25
N TYR A 220 36.21 -26.09 -2.80
CA TYR A 220 36.30 -26.98 -3.95
C TYR A 220 36.20 -26.19 -5.27
N TRP A 221 37.22 -26.32 -6.12
CA TRP A 221 37.33 -25.53 -7.35
C TRP A 221 36.19 -25.80 -8.36
N PHE A 222 35.62 -27.02 -8.37
CA PHE A 222 34.50 -27.36 -9.23
C PHE A 222 33.23 -26.61 -8.80
N ASP A 223 32.97 -26.52 -7.49
CA ASP A 223 31.84 -25.80 -6.92
C ASP A 223 31.92 -24.29 -7.20
N ALA A 224 33.14 -23.74 -7.24
CA ALA A 224 33.36 -22.36 -7.67
C ALA A 224 32.98 -22.17 -9.17
N VAL A 225 33.36 -23.11 -10.04
CA VAL A 225 33.07 -23.02 -11.48
C VAL A 225 31.58 -23.21 -11.76
N THR A 226 30.94 -24.21 -11.16
CA THR A 226 29.51 -24.45 -11.30
C THR A 226 28.71 -23.31 -10.68
N GLY A 227 29.16 -22.76 -9.55
CA GLY A 227 28.55 -21.58 -8.93
C GLY A 227 28.58 -20.36 -9.81
N VAL A 228 29.72 -20.06 -10.45
CA VAL A 228 29.83 -18.96 -11.43
C VAL A 228 28.90 -19.19 -12.62
N ALA A 229 28.85 -20.41 -13.16
CA ALA A 229 27.98 -20.74 -14.29
C ALA A 229 26.49 -20.56 -13.92
N THR A 230 26.06 -21.11 -12.79
CA THR A 230 24.68 -20.99 -12.30
C THR A 230 24.32 -19.55 -11.97
N ALA A 231 25.20 -18.80 -11.29
CA ALA A 231 24.99 -17.40 -10.98
C ALA A 231 24.87 -16.53 -12.24
N ALA A 232 25.65 -16.83 -13.28
CA ALA A 232 25.53 -16.17 -14.57
C ALA A 232 24.17 -16.46 -15.22
N VAL A 233 23.74 -17.73 -15.27
CA VAL A 233 22.43 -18.11 -15.84
C VAL A 233 21.28 -17.44 -15.09
N VAL A 234 21.30 -17.49 -13.76
CA VAL A 234 20.31 -16.84 -12.90
C VAL A 234 20.31 -15.32 -13.13
N SER A 235 21.48 -14.68 -13.15
CA SER A 235 21.56 -13.24 -13.35
C SER A 235 21.09 -12.82 -14.76
N ILE A 236 21.47 -13.54 -15.82
CA ILE A 236 21.00 -13.25 -17.18
C ILE A 236 19.48 -13.38 -17.27
N THR A 237 18.91 -14.42 -16.67
CA THR A 237 17.48 -14.74 -16.79
C THR A 237 16.62 -13.86 -15.89
N LEU A 238 17.07 -13.62 -14.66
CA LEU A 238 16.26 -13.03 -13.60
C LEU A 238 16.59 -11.56 -13.29
N SER A 239 17.70 -11.01 -13.81
CA SER A 239 18.04 -9.58 -13.62
C SER A 239 17.04 -8.59 -14.19
N ARG A 240 16.15 -9.07 -15.06
CA ARG A 240 15.07 -8.28 -15.65
C ARG A 240 13.79 -8.27 -14.82
N VAL A 241 13.64 -9.18 -13.86
CA VAL A 241 12.37 -9.42 -13.14
C VAL A 241 12.53 -9.33 -11.63
N SER A 242 13.71 -9.63 -11.07
CA SER A 242 13.86 -9.85 -9.62
C SER A 242 14.26 -8.62 -8.80
N LEU A 243 14.73 -7.53 -9.42
CA LEU A 243 15.17 -6.33 -8.69
C LEU A 243 14.66 -5.06 -9.36
N ASP A 244 13.55 -4.53 -8.85
CA ASP A 244 12.99 -3.25 -9.28
C ASP A 244 13.83 -2.05 -8.78
N SER A 245 14.52 -2.22 -7.65
CA SER A 245 15.43 -1.22 -7.10
C SER A 245 16.87 -1.47 -7.52
N THR A 246 17.50 -0.48 -8.16
CA THR A 246 18.94 -0.51 -8.45
C THR A 246 19.72 -0.45 -7.13
N PRO A 247 20.58 -1.43 -6.83
CA PRO A 247 21.42 -1.40 -5.63
C PRO A 247 22.31 -0.14 -5.65
N ALA A 248 22.05 0.80 -4.74
CA ALA A 248 22.88 1.98 -4.56
C ALA A 248 24.12 1.59 -3.74
N ILE A 249 25.27 1.44 -4.42
CA ILE A 249 26.59 1.33 -3.76
C ILE A 249 26.96 2.74 -3.29
N PRO A 250 27.27 3.00 -2.00
CA PRO A 250 27.77 2.06 -0.98
C PRO A 250 26.74 1.65 0.11
N ARG A 251 25.43 1.80 -0.12
CA ARG A 251 24.40 1.67 0.94
C ARG A 251 24.01 0.24 1.24
N THR A 252 23.96 -0.62 0.21
CA THR A 252 23.64 -2.04 0.36
C THR A 252 24.55 -2.75 1.39
N PRO A 253 25.89 -2.61 1.39
CA PRO A 253 26.73 -3.25 2.40
C PRO A 253 26.52 -2.69 3.81
N MET A 254 26.21 -1.39 3.95
CA MET A 254 25.90 -0.80 5.27
C MET A 254 24.58 -1.35 5.83
N ARG A 255 23.55 -1.53 4.97
CA ARG A 255 22.29 -2.19 5.34
C ARG A 255 22.51 -3.65 5.72
N ILE A 256 23.34 -4.38 4.96
CA ILE A 256 23.73 -5.77 5.29
C ILE A 256 24.44 -5.82 6.65
N LEU A 257 25.38 -4.92 6.92
CA LEU A 257 26.10 -4.89 8.21
C LEU A 257 25.16 -4.57 9.38
N ARG A 258 24.24 -3.60 9.21
CA ARG A 258 23.20 -3.31 10.22
C ARG A 258 22.27 -4.51 10.41
N GLY A 259 21.89 -5.17 9.32
CA GLY A 259 21.13 -6.42 9.33
C GLY A 259 21.85 -7.53 10.09
N LEU A 260 23.18 -7.65 9.93
CA LEU A 260 23.98 -8.66 10.63
C LEU A 260 24.05 -8.42 12.15
N VAL A 261 23.94 -7.17 12.61
CA VAL A 261 23.77 -6.85 14.03
C VAL A 261 22.32 -7.05 14.49
N TYR A 262 21.35 -6.74 13.63
CA TYR A 262 19.93 -6.89 13.93
C TYR A 262 19.49 -8.35 14.06
N VAL A 263 19.93 -9.22 13.15
CA VAL A 263 19.50 -10.63 13.09
C VAL A 263 19.73 -11.37 14.41
N PRO A 264 20.90 -11.30 15.07
CA PRO A 264 21.10 -11.91 16.39
C PRO A 264 20.19 -11.34 17.48
N VAL A 265 19.95 -10.03 17.48
CA VAL A 265 19.07 -9.39 18.47
C VAL A 265 17.62 -9.82 18.27
N LEU A 266 17.14 -9.78 17.02
CA LEU A 266 15.81 -10.25 16.65
C LEU A 266 15.66 -11.74 17.00
N LEU A 267 16.64 -12.57 16.68
CA LEU A 267 16.60 -14.00 17.00
C LEU A 267 16.52 -14.22 18.52
N PHE A 268 17.27 -13.45 19.31
CA PHE A 268 17.18 -13.49 20.77
C PHE A 268 15.80 -13.08 21.29
N GLU A 269 15.23 -11.99 20.77
CA GLU A 269 13.88 -11.54 21.11
C GLU A 269 12.82 -12.58 20.72
N ILE A 270 12.92 -13.17 19.53
CA ILE A 270 12.04 -14.25 19.05
C ILE A 270 12.14 -15.48 19.96
N VAL A 271 13.34 -15.93 20.31
CA VAL A 271 13.53 -17.09 21.20
C VAL A 271 12.94 -16.80 22.58
N LYS A 272 13.21 -15.62 23.15
CA LYS A 272 12.65 -15.21 24.44
C LYS A 272 11.13 -15.17 24.40
N ALA A 273 10.54 -14.57 23.37
CA ALA A 273 9.09 -14.49 23.20
C ALA A 273 8.47 -15.90 23.04
N ASN A 274 9.10 -16.78 22.26
CA ASN A 274 8.63 -18.16 22.09
C ASN A 274 8.71 -18.98 23.38
N LEU A 275 9.72 -18.77 24.23
CA LEU A 275 9.78 -19.41 25.54
C LEU A 275 8.66 -18.92 26.47
N VAL A 276 8.36 -17.61 26.44
CA VAL A 276 7.23 -17.04 27.19
C VAL A 276 5.92 -17.65 26.70
N VAL A 277 5.69 -17.71 25.39
CA VAL A 277 4.49 -18.30 24.81
C VAL A 277 4.38 -19.79 25.09
N ALA A 278 5.49 -20.54 25.01
CA ALA A 278 5.49 -21.96 25.36
C ALA A 278 5.09 -22.17 26.84
N ARG A 279 5.64 -21.37 27.75
CA ARG A 279 5.26 -21.41 29.19
C ARG A 279 3.79 -21.05 29.40
N VAL A 280 3.28 -20.10 28.62
CA VAL A 280 1.89 -19.65 28.60
C VAL A 280 0.98 -20.77 28.11
N ILE A 281 1.27 -21.44 27.00
CA ILE A 281 0.47 -22.56 26.47
C ILE A 281 0.40 -23.74 27.46
N LEU A 282 1.45 -23.95 28.26
CA LEU A 282 1.51 -24.98 29.30
C LEU A 282 0.67 -24.64 30.55
N ASP A 283 0.17 -23.40 30.67
CA ASP A 283 -0.70 -22.99 31.78
C ASP A 283 -2.18 -23.00 31.34
N PRO A 284 -3.02 -23.91 31.90
CA PRO A 284 -4.41 -24.10 31.47
C PRO A 284 -5.36 -22.96 31.87
N ARG A 285 -4.90 -21.92 32.57
CA ARG A 285 -5.76 -20.82 33.09
C ARG A 285 -5.62 -19.51 32.32
N LEU A 286 -5.14 -19.55 31.08
CA LEU A 286 -4.81 -18.32 30.38
C LEU A 286 -6.02 -17.59 29.82
N PRO A 287 -6.12 -16.26 30.04
CA PRO A 287 -7.09 -15.42 29.34
C PRO A 287 -6.62 -15.25 27.89
N ILE A 288 -7.13 -16.12 27.02
CA ILE A 288 -7.03 -15.93 25.58
C ILE A 288 -8.07 -14.87 25.23
N GLU A 289 -7.59 -13.74 24.73
CA GLU A 289 -8.42 -12.59 24.36
C GLU A 289 -8.04 -12.17 22.94
N PRO A 290 -8.61 -12.86 21.93
CA PRO A 290 -8.26 -12.63 20.55
C PRO A 290 -8.86 -11.28 20.10
N THR A 291 -8.00 -10.37 19.68
CA THR A 291 -8.39 -9.02 19.26
C THR A 291 -7.85 -8.70 17.87
N MET A 292 -8.64 -7.98 17.10
CA MET A 292 -8.21 -7.42 15.82
C MET A 292 -7.71 -6.00 16.09
N ASN A 293 -6.47 -5.69 15.75
CA ASN A 293 -5.86 -4.39 16.05
C ASN A 293 -5.45 -3.70 14.74
N ARG A 294 -5.60 -2.37 14.67
CA ARG A 294 -5.04 -1.51 13.63
C ARG A 294 -3.84 -0.78 14.21
N MET A 295 -2.74 -0.75 13.49
CA MET A 295 -1.62 0.13 13.79
C MET A 295 -1.15 0.84 12.53
N ARG A 296 -1.03 2.16 12.59
CA ARG A 296 -0.43 2.95 11.53
C ARG A 296 1.07 2.98 11.71
N VAL A 297 1.83 2.56 10.70
CA VAL A 297 3.29 2.44 10.75
C VAL A 297 3.99 3.47 9.88
N ILE A 298 5.07 4.06 10.40
CA ILE A 298 5.93 4.94 9.60
C ILE A 298 7.10 4.12 9.06
N VAL A 299 6.80 3.19 8.17
CA VAL A 299 7.77 2.36 7.46
C VAL A 299 7.38 2.34 5.98
N GLY A 300 8.32 2.70 5.11
CA GLY A 300 8.10 2.76 3.66
C GLY A 300 7.60 1.44 3.07
N SER A 301 6.88 1.54 1.95
CA SER A 301 6.31 0.40 1.22
C SER A 301 7.37 -0.56 0.66
N GLY A 302 6.93 -1.75 0.24
CA GLY A 302 7.79 -2.79 -0.34
C GLY A 302 8.54 -3.61 0.71
N LEU A 303 9.86 -3.74 0.54
CA LEU A 303 10.70 -4.58 1.42
C LEU A 303 10.64 -4.21 2.91
N PRO A 304 10.72 -2.93 3.32
CA PRO A 304 10.68 -2.56 4.75
C PRO A 304 9.34 -2.94 5.40
N LEU A 305 8.22 -2.65 4.75
CA LEU A 305 6.88 -3.03 5.23
C LEU A 305 6.71 -4.55 5.29
N MET A 306 7.18 -5.27 4.26
CA MET A 306 7.18 -6.74 4.23
C MET A 306 8.01 -7.32 5.41
N THR A 307 9.19 -6.77 5.68
CA THR A 307 10.02 -7.21 6.80
C THR A 307 9.35 -6.96 8.14
N LEU A 308 8.70 -5.80 8.32
CA LEU A 308 7.95 -5.50 9.53
C LEU A 308 6.78 -6.48 9.72
N ALA A 309 5.94 -6.63 8.69
CA ALA A 309 4.77 -7.51 8.72
C ALA A 309 5.15 -8.97 9.05
N ASN A 310 6.21 -9.48 8.42
CA ASN A 310 6.72 -10.82 8.69
C ASN A 310 7.33 -10.93 10.09
N SER A 311 8.00 -9.90 10.59
CA SER A 311 8.56 -9.90 11.95
C SER A 311 7.45 -9.92 13.01
N ILE A 312 6.35 -9.19 12.78
CA ILE A 312 5.16 -9.22 13.64
C ILE A 312 4.55 -10.62 13.62
N THR A 313 4.36 -11.24 12.46
CA THR A 313 3.80 -12.60 12.37
C THR A 313 4.70 -13.67 13.02
N LEU A 314 6.03 -13.49 12.98
CA LEU A 314 6.98 -14.38 13.66
C LEU A 314 7.04 -14.16 15.17
N THR A 315 6.51 -13.04 15.65
CA THR A 315 6.38 -12.78 17.08
C THR A 315 5.19 -13.60 17.59
N PRO A 316 5.39 -14.48 18.57
CA PRO A 316 4.35 -15.42 18.94
C PRO A 316 3.21 -14.72 19.66
N GLY A 317 1.98 -15.05 19.27
CA GLY A 317 0.77 -14.37 19.73
C GLY A 317 0.27 -13.25 18.82
N THR A 318 0.94 -12.97 17.70
CA THR A 318 0.50 -11.99 16.68
C THR A 318 0.49 -12.56 15.27
N LEU A 319 -0.41 -12.07 14.42
CA LEU A 319 -0.50 -12.42 13.00
C LEU A 319 -0.91 -11.19 12.18
N THR A 320 -0.09 -10.78 11.22
CA THR A 320 -0.47 -9.70 10.28
C THR A 320 -1.46 -10.25 9.25
N VAL A 321 -2.69 -9.72 9.24
CA VAL A 321 -3.78 -10.13 8.34
C VAL A 321 -3.76 -9.32 7.05
N ARG A 322 -3.56 -8.00 7.16
CA ARG A 322 -3.57 -7.08 6.03
C ARG A 322 -2.58 -5.94 6.27
N ALA A 323 -1.93 -5.50 5.21
CA ALA A 323 -1.16 -4.27 5.17
C ALA A 323 -1.70 -3.38 4.04
N ARG A 324 -2.17 -2.17 4.36
CA ARG A 324 -2.72 -1.22 3.40
C ARG A 324 -2.35 0.20 3.80
N ASP A 325 -1.78 0.99 2.89
CA ASP A 325 -1.65 2.46 3.03
C ASP A 325 -1.16 2.91 4.42
N SER A 326 -0.09 2.29 4.93
CA SER A 326 0.48 2.43 6.30
C SER A 326 -0.27 1.79 7.47
N ASP A 327 -1.51 1.36 7.29
CA ASP A 327 -2.28 0.60 8.27
C ASP A 327 -1.98 -0.91 8.20
N LEU A 328 -1.46 -1.45 9.30
CA LEU A 328 -1.33 -2.88 9.53
C LEU A 328 -2.50 -3.36 10.40
N TYR A 329 -3.24 -4.34 9.88
CA TYR A 329 -4.25 -5.06 10.61
C TYR A 329 -3.61 -6.32 11.18
N VAL A 330 -3.44 -6.35 12.50
CA VAL A 330 -2.73 -7.40 13.23
C VAL A 330 -3.65 -8.08 14.23
N HIS A 331 -3.87 -9.37 14.04
CA HIS A 331 -4.60 -10.19 14.99
C HIS A 331 -3.68 -10.56 16.15
N SER A 332 -4.11 -10.29 17.38
CA SER A 332 -3.37 -10.60 18.59
C SER A 332 -4.14 -11.62 19.40
N LEU A 333 -3.49 -12.68 19.85
CA LEU A 333 -4.12 -13.77 20.62
C LEU A 333 -4.24 -13.44 22.12
N VAL A 334 -3.37 -12.56 22.61
CA VAL A 334 -3.19 -12.26 24.04
C VAL A 334 -2.88 -10.77 24.26
N PRO A 335 -3.32 -10.18 25.38
CA PRO A 335 -3.17 -8.74 25.62
C PRO A 335 -1.73 -8.24 25.61
N TRP A 336 -0.78 -8.98 26.22
CA TRP A 336 0.62 -8.54 26.24
C TRP A 336 1.27 -8.50 24.84
N ALA A 337 0.80 -9.33 23.92
CA ALA A 337 1.29 -9.34 22.54
C ALA A 337 0.76 -8.11 21.78
N ARG A 338 -0.50 -7.74 22.01
CA ARG A 338 -1.09 -6.46 21.58
C ARG A 338 -0.31 -5.27 22.14
N GLU A 339 -0.03 -5.26 23.44
CA GLU A 339 0.71 -4.14 24.05
C GLU A 339 2.14 -4.02 23.50
N GLY A 340 2.83 -5.14 23.27
CA GLY A 340 4.16 -5.16 22.66
C GLY A 340 4.17 -4.69 21.20
N LEU A 341 3.08 -4.95 20.47
CA LEU A 341 2.86 -4.41 19.12
C LEU A 341 2.79 -2.88 19.15
N PHE A 342 1.98 -2.33 20.06
CA PHE A 342 1.77 -0.89 20.23
C PHE A 342 3.02 -0.16 20.72
N ASP A 343 3.89 -0.82 21.49
CA ASP A 343 5.21 -0.33 21.88
C ASP A 343 6.17 -0.12 20.70
N GLY A 344 5.90 -0.72 19.53
CA GLY A 344 6.59 -0.42 18.29
C GLY A 344 8.08 -0.80 18.25
N SER A 345 8.52 -1.75 19.08
CA SER A 345 9.93 -2.21 19.11
C SER A 345 10.38 -2.75 17.74
N LEU A 346 9.53 -3.56 17.10
CA LEU A 346 9.77 -4.13 15.76
C LEU A 346 9.78 -3.05 14.67
N GLU A 347 8.91 -2.05 14.79
CA GLU A 347 8.85 -0.89 13.88
C GLU A 347 10.17 -0.09 13.97
N ARG A 348 10.64 0.16 15.19
CA ARG A 348 11.91 0.84 15.49
C ARG A 348 13.10 0.10 14.88
N TRP A 349 13.16 -1.21 15.06
CA TRP A 349 14.22 -2.05 14.52
C TRP A 349 14.20 -2.12 12.99
N THR A 350 13.02 -2.26 12.39
CA THR A 350 12.87 -2.22 10.94
C THR A 350 13.38 -0.89 10.39
N ARG A 351 13.03 0.24 11.02
CA ARG A 351 13.56 1.55 10.63
C ARG A 351 15.08 1.62 10.75
N PHE A 352 15.66 1.06 11.81
CA PHE A 352 17.11 1.02 11.99
C PHE A 352 17.82 0.30 10.84
N VAL A 353 17.28 -0.82 10.38
CA VAL A 353 17.88 -1.61 9.29
C VAL A 353 17.81 -0.86 7.96
N TYR A 354 16.63 -0.36 7.59
CA TYR A 354 16.39 0.21 6.26
C TYR A 354 16.81 1.67 6.14
N TYR A 355 16.53 2.49 7.16
CA TYR A 355 16.74 3.93 7.13
C TYR A 355 17.90 4.36 8.05
N GLY A 356 18.14 3.64 9.14
CA GLY A 356 19.29 3.87 10.03
C GLY A 356 18.94 4.44 11.39
N ARG A 357 19.98 4.87 12.13
CA ARG A 357 19.88 5.28 13.54
C ARG A 357 18.98 6.49 13.79
N ARG A 358 18.84 7.39 12.81
CA ARG A 358 18.03 8.61 12.96
C ARG A 358 16.53 8.25 12.96
N SER A 359 16.08 7.46 11.99
CA SER A 359 14.69 7.00 11.91
C SER A 359 14.27 6.07 13.05
N ALA A 360 15.21 5.33 13.67
CA ALA A 360 14.94 4.52 14.86
C ALA A 360 14.59 5.33 16.13
N ARG A 361 14.72 6.66 16.10
CA ARG A 361 14.33 7.55 17.21
C ARG A 361 12.95 8.15 17.04
N LEU A 362 12.27 7.86 15.93
CA LEU A 362 10.91 8.32 15.72
C LEU A 362 9.98 7.76 16.81
N PRO A 363 8.93 8.51 17.19
CA PRO A 363 7.97 8.07 18.19
C PRO A 363 7.35 6.72 17.84
N THR A 364 6.99 5.93 18.84
CA THR A 364 6.32 4.63 18.67
C THR A 364 4.86 4.80 18.22
N PRO A 365 4.18 3.77 17.69
CA PRO A 365 2.77 3.86 17.32
C PRO A 365 1.89 4.33 18.48
N ARG A 366 2.13 3.84 19.70
CA ARG A 366 1.43 4.29 20.90
C ARG A 366 1.70 5.76 21.24
N GLU A 367 2.94 6.23 21.11
CA GLU A 367 3.29 7.64 21.36
C GLU A 367 2.65 8.61 20.33
N ARG A 368 2.27 8.09 19.16
CA ARG A 368 1.61 8.85 18.09
C ARG A 368 0.09 8.78 18.14
N ASP A 369 -0.48 7.99 19.06
CA ASP A 369 -1.93 7.68 19.08
C ASP A 369 -2.42 7.03 17.77
N ASP A 370 -1.55 6.23 17.15
CA ASP A 370 -1.73 5.61 15.82
C ASP A 370 -2.21 4.15 15.92
N VAL A 371 -2.83 3.78 17.04
CA VAL A 371 -3.24 2.39 17.33
C VAL A 371 -4.71 2.33 17.68
N ALA A 372 -5.39 1.27 17.24
CA ALA A 372 -6.79 1.03 17.58
C ALA A 372 -7.06 -0.46 17.78
N VAL A 373 -7.94 -0.76 18.75
CA VAL A 373 -8.51 -2.09 18.94
C VAL A 373 -9.86 -2.10 18.23
N LEU A 374 -10.04 -3.04 17.30
CA LEU A 374 -11.22 -3.11 16.44
C LEU A 374 -12.23 -4.18 16.91
N GLN A 375 -11.82 -5.10 17.77
CA GLN A 375 -12.65 -6.23 18.21
C GLN A 375 -12.40 -6.55 19.68
N GLY A 376 -13.47 -6.81 20.44
CA GLY A 376 -13.46 -7.19 21.85
C GLY A 376 -14.09 -6.11 22.74
N ASP A 377 -14.13 -6.37 24.05
CA ASP A 377 -14.68 -5.45 25.06
C ASP A 377 -13.88 -4.13 25.15
N ASP A 378 -12.61 -4.17 24.71
CA ASP A 378 -11.67 -3.04 24.64
C ASP A 378 -11.71 -2.27 23.30
N ALA A 379 -12.72 -2.49 22.42
CA ALA A 379 -12.74 -1.88 21.10
C ALA A 379 -12.80 -0.33 21.16
N THR A 380 -11.84 0.33 20.51
CA THR A 380 -11.71 1.79 20.44
C THR A 380 -12.21 2.36 19.11
N GLU A 381 -12.24 1.54 18.06
CA GLU A 381 -12.75 1.90 16.73
C GLU A 381 -13.60 0.74 16.17
N GLU A 382 -14.56 1.05 15.29
CA GLU A 382 -15.31 0.01 14.58
C GLU A 382 -14.45 -0.64 13.49
N LEU A 383 -14.62 -1.95 13.28
CA LEU A 383 -13.99 -2.67 12.17
C LEU A 383 -14.43 -2.06 10.83
N PRO A 384 -13.54 -1.44 10.04
CA PRO A 384 -13.90 -0.89 8.74
C PRO A 384 -14.25 -1.96 7.70
N ILE A 385 -14.12 -3.24 8.05
CA ILE A 385 -14.38 -4.41 7.20
C ILE A 385 -15.84 -4.90 7.29
N ALA A 386 -16.72 -4.20 8.01
CA ALA A 386 -18.14 -4.55 8.16
C ALA A 386 -19.04 -4.12 6.99
N ALA A 387 -18.48 -3.80 5.82
CA ALA A 387 -19.24 -3.81 4.57
C ALA A 387 -18.98 -5.14 3.87
N ALA A 388 -19.59 -6.22 4.39
CA ALA A 388 -19.72 -7.44 3.62
C ALA A 388 -20.58 -7.14 2.39
N ASP A 389 -19.98 -7.27 1.22
CA ASP A 389 -20.62 -7.34 -0.09
C ASP A 389 -21.48 -8.61 -0.18
N GLY A 390 -22.61 -8.67 0.54
CA GLY A 390 -23.58 -9.75 0.36
C GLY A 390 -24.53 -10.11 1.50
N GLY A 391 -24.64 -9.32 2.57
CA GLY A 391 -25.63 -9.59 3.63
C GLY A 391 -26.28 -8.30 4.11
N ALA A 392 -27.60 -8.20 4.00
CA ALA A 392 -28.34 -7.13 4.65
C ALA A 392 -28.00 -7.13 6.16
N PRO A 393 -27.86 -5.95 6.79
CA PRO A 393 -27.61 -5.89 8.22
C PRO A 393 -28.78 -6.55 8.93
N ALA A 394 -28.53 -7.69 9.57
CA ALA A 394 -29.46 -8.23 10.54
C ALA A 394 -29.48 -7.24 11.70
N ALA A 395 -30.55 -6.46 11.76
CA ALA A 395 -30.83 -5.60 12.90
C ALA A 395 -30.75 -6.45 14.18
N GLU A 396 -29.95 -5.99 15.13
CA GLU A 396 -29.98 -6.50 16.50
C GLU A 396 -31.39 -6.31 17.08
N SER A 397 -32.05 -7.41 17.42
CA SER A 397 -32.99 -7.46 18.54
C SER A 397 -33.21 -8.90 18.97
N ASP A 398 -33.08 -9.15 20.27
CA ASP A 398 -33.64 -10.28 21.02
C ASP A 398 -32.92 -11.64 21.01
N ALA A 399 -31.64 -11.68 21.41
CA ALA A 399 -31.01 -12.92 21.89
C ALA A 399 -30.73 -12.94 23.40
N ALA A 400 -31.11 -11.89 24.15
CA ALA A 400 -30.93 -11.85 25.62
C ALA A 400 -32.19 -12.20 26.43
N ALA A 401 -33.34 -12.42 25.79
CA ALA A 401 -34.62 -12.69 26.49
C ALA A 401 -35.14 -14.14 26.36
N ALA A 402 -34.51 -15.00 25.55
CA ALA A 402 -35.05 -16.34 25.26
C ALA A 402 -34.54 -17.47 26.17
N VAL A 403 -33.62 -17.22 27.11
CA VAL A 403 -33.13 -18.25 28.06
C VAL A 403 -33.78 -18.11 29.46
N ALA A 404 -34.53 -17.05 29.71
CA ALA A 404 -35.17 -16.81 31.02
C ALA A 404 -36.66 -17.20 31.10
N ALA A 405 -37.25 -17.77 30.04
CA ALA A 405 -38.69 -18.09 29.98
C ALA A 405 -39.00 -19.57 29.76
N ALA A 406 -38.03 -20.48 29.97
CA ALA A 406 -38.24 -21.92 29.84
C ALA A 406 -38.34 -22.70 31.17
N ASP A 407 -38.36 -22.02 32.32
CA ASP A 407 -38.35 -22.66 33.65
C ASP A 407 -39.55 -22.28 34.56
N ALA A 408 -40.70 -21.95 33.97
CA ALA A 408 -41.90 -21.75 34.77
C ALA A 408 -43.17 -22.18 34.04
N GLY A 409 -43.65 -23.37 34.39
CA GLY A 409 -45.06 -23.74 34.30
C GLY A 409 -45.42 -24.64 33.12
N ASP A 410 -45.43 -25.95 33.36
CA ASP A 410 -46.75 -26.60 33.39
C ASP A 410 -46.70 -27.86 34.25
N ALA A 411 -47.69 -27.96 35.13
CA ALA A 411 -47.99 -29.11 35.95
C ALA A 411 -49.43 -29.50 35.61
N ASP A 412 -49.66 -30.69 35.06
CA ASP A 412 -50.66 -31.62 35.60
C ASP A 412 -50.64 -33.03 34.98
N ALA A 413 -51.00 -33.98 35.85
CA ALA A 413 -51.75 -35.21 35.64
C ALA A 413 -51.12 -36.51 35.07
N THR A 414 -51.03 -37.50 35.99
CA THR A 414 -51.35 -38.96 35.88
C THR A 414 -50.36 -39.86 35.12
N ASP A 415 -49.97 -41.08 35.53
CA ASP A 415 -50.51 -42.11 36.43
C ASP A 415 -49.42 -43.16 36.79
N ALA A 416 -49.62 -43.85 37.93
CA ALA A 416 -49.17 -45.20 38.33
C ALA A 416 -47.66 -45.60 38.47
N GLY A 417 -47.27 -45.79 39.74
CA GLY A 417 -46.70 -47.05 40.27
C GLY A 417 -45.19 -47.28 40.14
N ASP A 418 -44.45 -47.28 41.24
CA ASP A 418 -44.27 -48.45 42.12
C ASP A 418 -43.47 -48.07 43.38
N ALA A 419 -43.66 -48.84 44.44
CA ALA A 419 -43.13 -48.63 45.78
C ALA A 419 -41.61 -48.91 45.88
N ASP A 420 -40.89 -48.25 46.81
CA ASP A 420 -40.48 -48.90 48.08
C ASP A 420 -39.73 -47.95 49.04
N ALA A 421 -40.05 -48.15 50.32
CA ALA A 421 -39.29 -47.93 51.56
C ALA A 421 -38.54 -46.62 51.88
N THR A 422 -39.17 -45.85 52.80
CA THR A 422 -38.64 -45.44 54.13
C THR A 422 -37.12 -45.36 54.34
N ASP A 423 -36.60 -44.19 54.70
CA ASP A 423 -36.41 -43.82 56.11
C ASP A 423 -36.00 -42.33 56.25
N ALA A 424 -36.55 -41.68 57.26
CA ALA A 424 -36.15 -40.39 57.81
C ALA A 424 -36.23 -40.55 59.35
N PRO A 425 -35.72 -39.65 60.22
CA PRO A 425 -35.23 -38.30 59.92
C PRO A 425 -34.05 -37.80 60.82
N GLU A 426 -33.53 -36.61 60.48
CA GLU A 426 -33.26 -35.49 61.41
C GLU A 426 -32.15 -35.60 62.51
N PRO A 427 -31.82 -34.50 63.25
CA PRO A 427 -30.71 -33.61 62.88
C PRO A 427 -29.80 -33.29 64.10
N SER A 428 -28.74 -32.50 63.93
CA SER A 428 -28.19 -31.61 64.97
C SER A 428 -27.06 -30.80 64.33
N ASP A 429 -27.19 -29.50 64.17
CA ASP A 429 -27.23 -28.42 65.16
C ASP A 429 -25.84 -27.93 65.56
N ALA A 430 -25.72 -26.60 65.45
CA ALA A 430 -24.90 -25.68 66.21
C ALA A 430 -23.38 -25.56 65.97
N THR A 431 -23.02 -24.30 65.68
CA THR A 431 -21.91 -23.50 66.26
C THR A 431 -20.47 -23.90 65.89
N GLU A 432 -19.47 -23.03 65.75
CA GLU A 432 -19.27 -21.61 66.03
C GLU A 432 -17.92 -21.20 65.40
N GLY A 433 -17.75 -19.90 65.12
CA GLY A 433 -16.46 -19.19 65.26
C GLY A 433 -15.62 -19.02 63.99
N VAL A 434 -15.48 -17.82 63.40
CA VAL A 434 -14.81 -16.58 63.89
C VAL A 434 -13.29 -16.60 63.75
N THR A 435 -12.76 -15.46 63.29
CA THR A 435 -11.37 -15.02 62.98
C THR A 435 -10.91 -15.36 61.56
N ASP A 436 -10.84 -14.44 60.60
CA ASP A 436 -10.17 -13.12 60.52
C ASP A 436 -8.64 -13.23 60.54
N ARG A 437 -8.05 -13.34 59.34
CA ARG A 437 -6.93 -12.50 58.87
C ARG A 437 -6.65 -12.64 57.39
#